data_AF-A0A6P0JZU4-F1
#
_entry.id   AF-A0A6P0JZU4-F1
#
_cell.length_a   1.000
_cell.length_b   1.000
_cell.length_c   1.000
_cell.angle_alpha   90.00
_cell.angle_beta   90.00
_cell.angle_gamma   90.00
#
_symmetry.space_group_name_H-M   'P 1'
#
loop_
_entity.id
_entity.type
_entity.pdbx_description
1 polymer ?
#
loop_
_entity_poly.entity_id
_entity_poly.type
_entity_poly.pdbx_seq_one_letter_code
_entity_poly.pdbx_strand_id
1 'polypeptide(L)'
;WNYLLAWRDFVPQRPPLPQRPQGRFYLEEAGILIDRQENTELYLALNKGGAFKLFRNGQLLVSDTHFSLQVRQGKKLKNAVGHLVGRYHTKINDQDITIQGSLGWAKQKQMTPFNLIILRVVMLTVGRFFPNLIRKLLQKVLITGKTQAPFQFTRTFRYQQGQWQIEDKLQADSWQNVRTAGIGGDQTSIYVVMSRTFQTGQLQKWLDLTPQLAQLAPNEPLQLERRY
;
A
#
# COMPACT_ATOMS: atom_id res chain seq x y z
N TRP A 1 5.11 -6.84 24.27
CA TRP A 1 3.89 -7.67 24.28
C TRP A 1 4.29 -9.04 24.78
N ASN A 2 3.79 -9.46 25.93
CA ASN A 2 4.07 -10.78 26.49
C ASN A 2 2.94 -11.70 26.05
N TYR A 3 3.22 -12.70 25.21
CA TYR A 3 2.23 -13.68 24.76
C TYR A 3 1.52 -14.39 25.92
N LEU A 4 2.16 -14.49 27.10
CA LEU A 4 1.56 -15.04 28.31
C LEU A 4 0.42 -14.20 28.87
N LEU A 5 0.41 -12.88 28.63
CA LEU A 5 -0.68 -12.01 29.08
C LEU A 5 -1.90 -12.06 28.17
N ALA A 6 -1.76 -12.51 26.92
CA ALA A 6 -2.89 -12.66 26.00
C ALA A 6 -3.94 -13.68 26.51
N TRP A 7 -3.55 -14.62 27.38
CA TRP A 7 -4.47 -15.52 28.08
C TRP A 7 -5.46 -14.76 28.98
N ARG A 8 -5.06 -13.63 29.58
CA ARG A 8 -5.95 -12.82 30.44
C ARG A 8 -7.07 -12.14 29.67
N ASP A 9 -6.83 -11.87 28.39
CA ASP A 9 -7.79 -11.27 27.46
C ASP A 9 -8.47 -12.33 26.58
N PHE A 10 -8.23 -13.63 26.87
CA PHE A 10 -8.86 -14.71 26.12
C PHE A 10 -10.34 -14.80 26.49
N VAL A 11 -11.19 -14.57 25.48
CA VAL A 11 -12.63 -14.74 25.61
C VAL A 11 -12.98 -16.13 25.07
N PRO A 12 -13.30 -17.13 25.93
CA PRO A 12 -13.54 -18.51 25.52
C PRO A 12 -14.75 -18.65 24.60
N GLN A 13 -15.77 -17.81 24.81
CA GLN A 13 -16.94 -17.72 23.96
C GLN A 13 -17.03 -16.30 23.40
N ARG A 14 -16.53 -16.11 22.19
CA ARG A 14 -16.64 -14.81 21.51
C ARG A 14 -18.10 -14.57 21.15
N PRO A 15 -18.63 -13.36 21.40
CA PRO A 15 -19.98 -13.02 20.96
C PRO A 15 -20.06 -13.14 19.43
N PRO A 16 -21.24 -13.47 18.88
CA PRO A 16 -21.45 -13.45 17.44
C PRO A 16 -21.14 -12.05 16.91
N LEU A 17 -20.47 -11.98 15.76
CA LEU A 17 -20.20 -10.70 15.12
C LEU A 17 -21.54 -10.11 14.65
N PRO A 18 -21.82 -8.83 14.93
CA PRO A 18 -23.01 -8.19 14.40
C PRO A 18 -22.97 -8.18 12.87
N GLN A 19 -24.15 -8.20 12.25
CA GLN A 19 -24.25 -8.06 10.81
C GLN A 19 -23.62 -6.73 10.39
N ARG A 20 -22.70 -6.80 9.43
CA ARG A 20 -22.03 -5.59 8.92
C ARG A 20 -23.03 -4.82 8.04
N PRO A 21 -23.12 -3.50 8.20
CA PRO A 21 -24.02 -2.70 7.37
C PRO A 21 -23.55 -2.72 5.91
N GLN A 22 -24.51 -2.83 5.00
CA GLN A 22 -24.32 -2.75 3.55
C GLN A 22 -24.15 -1.29 3.11
N GLY A 23 -23.58 -1.10 1.93
CA GLY A 23 -23.34 0.21 1.33
C GLY A 23 -21.88 0.66 1.42
N ARG A 24 -21.69 1.94 1.10
CA ARG A 24 -20.36 2.56 1.00
C ARG A 24 -20.11 3.50 2.18
N PHE A 25 -18.97 3.32 2.83
CA PHE A 25 -18.54 4.08 4.00
C PHE A 25 -17.16 4.66 3.76
N TYR A 26 -17.04 5.98 3.85
CA TYR A 26 -15.75 6.64 3.76
C TYR A 26 -15.27 7.04 5.16
N LEU A 27 -14.15 6.45 5.58
CA LEU A 27 -13.42 6.82 6.79
C LEU A 27 -12.37 7.87 6.42
N GLU A 28 -12.77 9.14 6.36
CA GLU A 28 -11.97 10.25 5.82
C GLU A 28 -10.60 10.37 6.49
N GLU A 29 -10.59 10.40 7.83
CA GLU A 29 -9.35 10.51 8.62
C GLU A 29 -8.40 9.33 8.43
N ALA A 30 -8.94 8.14 8.16
CA ALA A 30 -8.15 6.96 7.87
C ALA A 30 -7.72 6.88 6.40
N GLY A 31 -8.38 7.63 5.51
CA GLY A 31 -8.25 7.52 4.06
C GLY A 31 -8.68 6.16 3.52
N ILE A 32 -9.67 5.53 4.15
CA ILE A 32 -10.16 4.18 3.80
C ILE A 32 -11.61 4.26 3.34
N LEU A 33 -11.88 3.76 2.14
CA LEU A 33 -13.22 3.51 1.64
C LEU A 33 -13.57 2.05 1.86
N ILE A 34 -14.74 1.79 2.39
CA ILE A 34 -15.32 0.45 2.53
C ILE A 34 -16.55 0.41 1.63
N ASP A 35 -16.62 -0.57 0.76
CA ASP A 35 -17.78 -0.80 -0.10
C ASP A 35 -18.28 -2.23 0.12
N ARG A 36 -19.50 -2.37 0.63
CA ARG A 36 -20.15 -3.66 0.85
C ARG A 36 -21.39 -3.73 0.00
N GLN A 37 -21.39 -4.69 -0.92
CA GLN A 37 -22.52 -4.94 -1.82
C GLN A 37 -22.73 -6.44 -1.91
N GLU A 38 -23.96 -6.86 -1.58
CA GLU A 38 -24.39 -8.26 -1.57
C GLU A 38 -23.45 -9.13 -0.73
N ASN A 39 -22.70 -10.01 -1.39
CA ASN A 39 -21.74 -10.92 -0.77
C ASN A 39 -20.28 -10.45 -0.91
N THR A 40 -20.03 -9.23 -1.40
CA THR A 40 -18.70 -8.67 -1.61
C THR A 40 -18.37 -7.57 -0.60
N GLU A 41 -17.12 -7.52 -0.16
CA GLU A 41 -16.60 -6.44 0.69
C GLU A 41 -15.25 -5.95 0.15
N LEU A 42 -15.20 -4.70 -0.29
CA LEU A 42 -14.00 -4.00 -0.72
C LEU A 42 -13.51 -3.07 0.39
N TYR A 43 -12.24 -3.21 0.75
CA TYR A 43 -11.52 -2.30 1.63
C TYR A 43 -10.43 -1.61 0.82
N LEU A 44 -10.59 -0.32 0.56
CA LEU A 44 -9.77 0.46 -0.36
C LEU A 44 -9.05 1.60 0.35
N ALA A 45 -7.73 1.62 0.31
CA ALA A 45 -6.91 2.68 0.89
C ALA A 45 -6.65 3.80 -0.13
N LEU A 46 -7.51 4.82 -0.11
CA LEU A 46 -7.42 6.02 -0.97
C LEU A 46 -6.12 6.80 -0.74
N ASN A 47 -5.64 6.83 0.50
CA ASN A 47 -4.37 7.46 0.86
C ASN A 47 -3.11 6.63 0.53
N LYS A 48 -3.27 5.44 -0.07
CA LYS A 48 -2.18 4.54 -0.50
C LYS A 48 -2.33 4.13 -1.97
N GLY A 49 -2.70 5.08 -2.82
CA GLY A 49 -2.83 4.86 -4.26
C GLY A 49 -3.88 3.81 -4.65
N GLY A 50 -4.82 3.49 -3.75
CA GLY A 50 -5.82 2.48 -4.02
C GLY A 50 -5.36 1.04 -3.80
N ALA A 51 -4.39 0.80 -2.92
CA ALA A 51 -4.16 -0.53 -2.40
C ALA A 51 -5.44 -1.06 -1.73
N PHE A 52 -5.81 -2.32 -1.98
CA PHE A 52 -7.12 -2.82 -1.57
C PHE A 52 -7.11 -4.30 -1.17
N LYS A 53 -8.19 -4.68 -0.49
CA LYS A 53 -8.58 -6.08 -0.27
C LYS A 53 -10.02 -6.26 -0.66
N LEU A 54 -10.29 -7.33 -1.39
CA LEU A 54 -11.63 -7.72 -1.78
C LEU A 54 -11.95 -9.07 -1.17
N PHE A 55 -13.13 -9.16 -0.57
CA PHE A 55 -13.67 -10.38 0.00
C PHE A 55 -14.95 -10.76 -0.73
N ARG A 56 -15.22 -12.06 -0.85
CA ARG A 56 -16.50 -12.60 -1.28
C ARG A 56 -16.92 -13.71 -0.32
N ASN A 57 -18.16 -13.71 0.14
CA ASN A 57 -18.68 -14.66 1.13
C ASN A 57 -17.79 -14.75 2.39
N GLY A 58 -17.23 -13.63 2.84
CA GLY A 58 -16.34 -13.56 4.00
C GLY A 58 -14.91 -14.11 3.78
N GLN A 59 -14.58 -14.58 2.57
CA GLN A 59 -13.26 -15.09 2.23
C GLN A 59 -12.46 -14.06 1.41
N LEU A 60 -11.15 -13.99 1.65
CA LEU A 60 -10.26 -13.10 0.88
C LEU A 60 -10.16 -13.60 -0.57
N LEU A 61 -10.64 -12.79 -1.51
CA LEU A 61 -10.54 -13.06 -2.95
C LEU A 61 -9.21 -12.53 -3.51
N VAL A 62 -8.90 -11.26 -3.25
CA VAL A 62 -7.66 -10.62 -3.69
C VAL A 62 -7.18 -9.58 -2.68
N SER A 63 -5.86 -9.50 -2.53
CA SER A 63 -5.12 -8.44 -1.85
C SER A 63 -4.18 -7.82 -2.89
N ASP A 64 -4.22 -6.50 -3.03
CA ASP A 64 -3.46 -5.78 -4.06
C ASP A 64 -2.76 -4.59 -3.42
N THR A 65 -1.42 -4.62 -3.44
CA THR A 65 -0.57 -3.56 -2.91
C THR A 65 -0.14 -2.54 -3.96
N HIS A 66 -0.84 -2.49 -5.08
CA HIS A 66 -0.59 -1.61 -6.22
C HIS A 66 0.75 -1.91 -6.93
N PHE A 67 1.10 -1.09 -7.92
CA PHE A 67 2.29 -1.29 -8.74
C PHE A 67 3.55 -1.15 -7.90
N SER A 68 4.50 -2.03 -8.18
CA SER A 68 5.84 -2.00 -7.63
C SER A 68 6.83 -2.29 -8.76
N LEU A 69 7.69 -1.30 -9.00
CA LEU A 69 8.69 -1.31 -10.04
C LEU A 69 10.07 -1.34 -9.41
N GLN A 70 10.96 -2.12 -10.01
CA GLN A 70 12.37 -2.07 -9.71
C GLN A 70 13.10 -1.29 -10.80
N VAL A 71 13.65 -0.12 -10.47
CA VAL A 71 14.20 0.84 -11.43
C VAL A 71 15.68 1.06 -11.17
N ARG A 72 16.49 0.99 -12.23
CA ARG A 72 17.93 1.25 -12.17
C ARG A 72 18.20 2.75 -12.26
N GLN A 73 18.92 3.28 -11.28
CA GLN A 73 19.42 4.67 -11.28
C GLN A 73 20.94 4.63 -11.05
N GLY A 74 21.70 4.78 -12.14
CA GLY A 74 23.15 4.57 -12.12
C GLY A 74 23.50 3.14 -11.69
N LYS A 75 24.32 3.01 -10.64
CA LYS A 75 24.71 1.70 -10.07
C LYS A 75 23.71 1.13 -9.06
N LYS A 76 22.65 1.87 -8.70
CA LYS A 76 21.70 1.48 -7.65
C LYS A 76 20.37 1.02 -8.23
N LEU A 77 19.72 0.12 -7.51
CA LEU A 77 18.41 -0.41 -7.82
C LEU A 77 17.41 0.09 -6.78
N LYS A 78 16.39 0.82 -7.23
CA LYS A 78 15.43 1.48 -6.36
C LYS A 78 14.02 0.99 -6.66
N ASN A 79 13.18 0.97 -5.64
CA ASN A 79 11.79 0.54 -5.80
C ASN A 79 10.88 1.78 -5.91
N ALA A 80 10.12 1.88 -6.99
CA ALA A 80 9.03 2.84 -7.13
C ALA A 80 7.72 2.10 -6.88
N VAL A 81 6.91 2.57 -5.94
CA VAL A 81 5.72 1.84 -5.47
C VAL A 81 4.49 2.75 -5.34
N GLY A 82 3.30 2.17 -5.50
CA GLY A 82 2.02 2.87 -5.46
C GLY A 82 1.40 3.02 -4.05
N HIS A 83 1.77 2.13 -3.11
CA HIS A 83 1.14 2.03 -1.79
C HIS A 83 1.78 2.90 -0.69
N LEU A 84 2.62 3.87 -1.03
CA LEU A 84 3.11 4.83 -0.05
C LEU A 84 1.98 5.77 0.38
N VAL A 85 1.94 6.09 1.67
CA VAL A 85 0.99 7.06 2.21
C VAL A 85 1.26 8.43 1.59
N GLY A 86 0.22 9.05 1.04
CA GLY A 86 0.31 10.35 0.38
C GLY A 86 -1.04 10.94 0.03
N ARG A 87 -1.01 12.13 -0.55
CA ARG A 87 -2.20 12.76 -1.15
C ARG A 87 -2.29 12.29 -2.61
N TYR A 88 -3.42 11.71 -2.96
CA TYR A 88 -3.76 11.27 -4.30
C TYR A 88 -5.02 12.02 -4.75
N HIS A 89 -5.17 12.23 -6.04
CA HIS A 89 -6.41 12.78 -6.57
C HIS A 89 -7.44 11.64 -6.65
N THR A 90 -8.53 11.79 -5.91
CA THR A 90 -9.57 10.76 -5.82
C THR A 90 -10.90 11.33 -6.24
N LYS A 91 -11.59 10.64 -7.15
CA LYS A 91 -12.97 10.91 -7.53
C LYS A 91 -13.81 9.70 -7.17
N ILE A 92 -14.82 9.91 -6.34
CA ILE A 92 -15.75 8.86 -5.90
C ILE A 92 -17.12 9.23 -6.44
N ASN A 93 -17.64 8.41 -7.35
CA ASN A 93 -19.01 8.48 -7.85
C ASN A 93 -19.74 7.21 -7.41
N ASP A 94 -21.06 7.11 -7.58
CA ASP A 94 -21.84 5.95 -7.13
C ASP A 94 -21.30 4.62 -7.68
N GLN A 95 -20.98 4.58 -8.98
CA GLN A 95 -20.51 3.35 -9.66
C GLN A 95 -19.00 3.23 -9.80
N ASP A 96 -18.28 4.36 -9.75
CA ASP A 96 -16.87 4.45 -10.13
C ASP A 96 -16.03 5.12 -9.04
N ILE A 97 -14.87 4.51 -8.74
CA ILE A 97 -13.85 5.12 -7.89
C ILE A 97 -12.58 5.26 -8.70
N THR A 98 -12.12 6.50 -8.92
CA THR A 98 -10.88 6.79 -9.65
C THR A 98 -9.83 7.37 -8.72
N ILE A 99 -8.61 6.85 -8.79
CA ILE A 99 -7.46 7.28 -8.00
C ILE A 99 -6.31 7.58 -8.94
N GLN A 100 -5.74 8.77 -8.82
CA GLN A 100 -4.66 9.26 -9.66
C GLN A 100 -3.50 9.80 -8.82
N GLY A 101 -2.29 9.61 -9.32
CA GLY A 101 -1.10 10.24 -8.75
C GLY A 101 0.17 9.65 -9.33
N SER A 102 1.26 9.78 -8.59
CA SER A 102 2.54 9.21 -8.98
C SER A 102 2.93 8.03 -8.08
N LEU A 103 3.73 7.10 -8.58
CA LEU A 103 4.49 6.22 -7.72
C LEU A 103 5.46 7.04 -6.86
N GLY A 104 5.93 6.46 -5.77
CA GLY A 104 6.96 7.06 -4.92
C GLY A 104 8.14 6.14 -4.69
N TRP A 105 9.31 6.72 -4.50
CA TRP A 105 10.51 5.97 -4.15
C TRP A 105 10.39 5.42 -2.73
N ALA A 106 10.40 4.09 -2.60
CA ALA A 106 10.47 3.42 -1.31
C ALA A 106 11.82 3.71 -0.64
N LYS A 107 11.80 4.07 0.65
CA LYS A 107 13.02 4.29 1.43
C LYS A 107 13.66 2.95 1.76
N GLN A 108 14.94 2.80 1.41
CA GLN A 108 15.75 1.61 1.73
C GLN A 108 16.79 1.88 2.83
N LYS A 109 16.68 3.02 3.54
CA LYS A 109 17.66 3.41 4.56
C LYS A 109 17.60 2.44 5.75
N GLN A 110 18.65 1.65 5.94
CA GLN A 110 18.81 0.77 7.08
C GLN A 110 19.39 1.53 8.29
N MET A 111 18.99 1.12 9.49
CA MET A 111 19.59 1.60 10.74
C MET A 111 20.87 0.83 11.00
N THR A 112 21.99 1.36 10.50
CA THR A 112 23.32 0.80 10.77
C THR A 112 23.70 0.98 12.25
N PRO A 113 24.66 0.20 12.78
CA PRO A 113 25.15 0.38 14.14
C PRO A 113 25.58 1.82 14.44
N PHE A 114 26.24 2.47 13.48
CA PHE A 114 26.63 3.87 13.59
C PHE A 114 25.42 4.82 13.70
N ASN A 115 24.39 4.64 12.85
CA ASN A 115 23.15 5.42 12.94
C ASN A 115 22.47 5.24 14.31
N LEU A 116 22.55 4.04 14.91
CA LEU A 116 22.01 3.76 16.23
C LEU A 116 22.81 4.42 17.35
N ILE A 117 24.14 4.47 17.26
CA ILE A 117 24.99 5.19 18.23
C ILE A 117 24.67 6.67 18.20
N ILE A 118 24.63 7.30 17.01
CA ILE A 118 24.24 8.71 16.87
C ILE A 118 22.87 8.94 17.49
N LEU A 119 21.90 8.10 17.15
CA LEU A 119 20.55 8.24 17.70
C LEU A 119 20.56 8.15 19.24
N ARG A 120 21.35 7.24 19.83
CA ARG A 120 21.48 7.16 21.28
C ARG A 120 22.10 8.42 21.89
N VAL A 121 23.16 8.96 21.29
CA VAL A 121 23.78 10.22 21.75
C VAL A 121 22.78 11.37 21.69
N VAL A 122 22.03 11.49 20.58
CA VAL A 122 20.96 12.50 20.44
C VAL A 122 19.88 12.31 21.51
N MET A 123 19.46 11.06 21.78
CA MET A 123 18.44 10.78 22.80
C MET A 123 18.92 11.08 24.22
N LEU A 124 20.20 10.86 24.53
CA LEU A 124 20.79 11.17 25.84
C LEU A 124 21.03 12.66 26.07
N THR A 125 21.16 13.45 24.99
CA THR A 125 21.43 14.90 25.05
C THR A 125 20.14 15.71 24.85
N VAL A 126 19.77 16.00 23.59
CA VAL A 126 18.64 16.86 23.23
C VAL A 126 17.31 16.12 23.35
N GLY A 127 17.29 14.84 22.95
CA GLY A 127 16.08 14.03 22.93
C GLY A 127 15.50 13.75 24.31
N ARG A 128 16.32 13.86 25.37
CA ARG A 128 15.86 13.81 26.76
C ARG A 128 14.87 14.92 27.08
N PHE A 129 15.11 16.13 26.56
CA PHE A 129 14.29 17.31 26.82
C PHE A 129 13.16 17.49 25.79
N PHE A 130 13.37 16.99 24.56
CA PHE A 130 12.40 17.12 23.47
C PHE A 130 12.11 15.79 22.75
N PRO A 131 11.61 14.76 23.45
CA PRO A 131 11.40 13.43 22.88
C PRO A 131 10.39 13.43 21.73
N ASN A 132 9.36 14.29 21.82
CA ASN A 132 8.34 14.43 20.78
C ASN A 132 8.89 15.07 19.49
N LEU A 133 9.87 15.96 19.59
CA LEU A 133 10.52 16.57 18.43
C LEU A 133 11.35 15.52 17.69
N ILE A 134 12.18 14.77 18.41
CA ILE A 134 13.00 13.69 17.82
C ILE A 134 12.08 12.65 17.16
N ARG A 135 10.98 12.26 17.81
CA ARG A 135 9.98 11.37 17.24
C ARG A 135 9.44 11.91 15.90
N LYS A 136 8.98 13.16 15.86
CA LYS A 136 8.45 13.79 14.64
C LYS A 136 9.51 13.83 13.52
N LEU A 137 10.76 14.15 13.84
CA LEU A 137 11.86 14.18 12.88
C LEU A 137 12.17 12.80 12.32
N LEU A 138 12.32 11.78 13.16
CA LEU A 138 12.57 10.42 12.71
C LEU A 138 11.41 9.87 11.88
N GLN A 139 10.17 10.14 12.28
CA GLN A 139 9.00 9.80 11.47
C GLN A 139 9.09 10.47 10.10
N LYS A 140 9.44 11.76 10.01
CA LYS A 140 9.64 12.47 8.73
C LYS A 140 10.79 11.94 7.88
N VAL A 141 11.87 11.47 8.51
CA VAL A 141 13.04 10.95 7.77
C VAL A 141 12.82 9.51 7.31
N LEU A 142 12.19 8.67 8.14
CA LEU A 142 12.12 7.22 7.92
C LEU A 142 10.77 6.73 7.39
N ILE A 143 9.68 7.42 7.75
CA ILE A 143 8.31 6.92 7.56
C ILE A 143 7.55 7.83 6.59
N THR A 144 7.36 9.11 6.96
CA THR A 144 6.65 10.10 6.16
C THR A 144 7.62 10.81 5.21
N GLY A 145 7.13 11.54 4.20
CA GLY A 145 7.97 12.14 3.16
C GLY A 145 8.22 11.19 1.99
N LYS A 146 7.38 11.34 0.96
CA LYS A 146 7.41 10.60 -0.30
C LYS A 146 8.16 11.43 -1.34
N THR A 147 9.22 10.88 -1.91
CA THR A 147 9.82 11.43 -3.14
C THR A 147 9.09 10.81 -4.33
N GLN A 148 8.52 11.64 -5.20
CA GLN A 148 7.80 11.17 -6.38
C GLN A 148 8.77 10.47 -7.35
N ALA A 149 8.31 9.36 -7.92
CA ALA A 149 8.97 8.69 -9.04
C ALA A 149 8.29 9.12 -10.35
N PRO A 150 9.01 9.09 -11.50
CA PRO A 150 8.50 9.56 -12.79
C PRO A 150 7.55 8.54 -13.44
N PHE A 151 6.59 8.04 -12.67
CA PHE A 151 5.59 7.08 -13.09
C PHE A 151 4.23 7.55 -12.58
N GLN A 152 3.36 7.94 -13.49
CA GLN A 152 2.02 8.43 -13.16
C GLN A 152 1.02 7.30 -13.34
N PHE A 153 0.12 7.12 -12.39
CA PHE A 153 -0.89 6.09 -12.47
C PHE A 153 -2.30 6.67 -12.45
N THR A 154 -3.21 5.92 -13.05
CA THR A 154 -4.66 6.04 -12.87
C THR A 154 -5.19 4.65 -12.57
N ARG A 155 -5.94 4.51 -11.48
CA ARG A 155 -6.62 3.28 -11.09
C ARG A 155 -8.10 3.56 -10.97
N THR A 156 -8.91 2.76 -11.66
CA THR A 156 -10.37 2.88 -11.69
C THR A 156 -11.00 1.59 -11.20
N PHE A 157 -11.91 1.69 -10.24
CA PHE A 157 -12.74 0.59 -9.77
C PHE A 157 -14.16 0.83 -10.28
N ARG A 158 -14.75 -0.16 -10.93
CA ARG A 158 -16.16 -0.15 -11.32
C ARG A 158 -16.84 -1.39 -10.76
N TYR A 159 -18.02 -1.22 -10.17
CA TYR A 159 -18.85 -2.35 -9.80
C TYR A 159 -19.91 -2.58 -10.88
N GLN A 160 -19.85 -3.72 -11.56
CA GLN A 160 -20.77 -4.05 -12.65
C GLN A 160 -21.13 -5.53 -12.56
N GLN A 161 -22.43 -5.85 -12.69
CA GLN A 161 -22.92 -7.23 -12.78
C GLN A 161 -22.44 -8.14 -11.61
N GLY A 162 -22.37 -7.62 -10.39
CA GLY A 162 -21.93 -8.38 -9.21
C GLY A 162 -20.41 -8.57 -9.08
N GLN A 163 -19.63 -7.93 -9.96
CA GLN A 163 -18.17 -8.06 -10.02
C GLN A 163 -17.47 -6.70 -9.94
N TRP A 164 -16.26 -6.72 -9.36
CA TRP A 164 -15.37 -5.57 -9.38
C TRP A 164 -14.46 -5.65 -10.59
N GLN A 165 -14.57 -4.66 -11.48
CA GLN A 165 -13.63 -4.40 -12.55
C GLN A 165 -12.61 -3.35 -12.09
N ILE A 166 -11.33 -3.66 -12.28
CA ILE A 166 -10.22 -2.80 -11.87
C ILE A 166 -9.36 -2.56 -13.09
N GLU A 167 -9.30 -1.30 -13.49
CA GLU A 167 -8.47 -0.83 -14.60
C GLU A 167 -7.32 -0.02 -14.03
N ASP A 168 -6.10 -0.43 -14.36
CA ASP A 168 -4.88 0.24 -14.01
C ASP A 168 -4.18 0.74 -15.27
N LYS A 169 -3.76 2.00 -15.24
CA LYS A 169 -2.91 2.62 -16.25
C LYS A 169 -1.68 3.19 -15.56
N LEU A 170 -0.49 2.87 -16.06
CA LEU A 170 0.78 3.40 -15.58
C LEU A 170 1.56 4.02 -16.75
N GLN A 171 1.83 5.31 -16.66
CA GLN A 171 2.49 6.13 -17.66
C GLN A 171 3.92 6.47 -17.21
N ALA A 172 4.85 6.45 -18.17
CA ALA A 172 6.24 6.83 -17.97
C ALA A 172 6.82 7.37 -19.27
N ASP A 173 7.74 8.33 -19.17
CA ASP A 173 8.46 8.84 -20.35
C ASP A 173 9.34 7.74 -20.97
N SER A 174 9.86 6.82 -20.14
CA SER A 174 10.68 5.71 -20.59
C SER A 174 10.63 4.51 -19.63
N TRP A 175 10.61 3.31 -20.21
CA TRP A 175 10.65 2.03 -19.50
C TRP A 175 12.05 1.41 -19.42
N GLN A 176 13.04 1.97 -20.12
CA GLN A 176 14.37 1.36 -20.33
C GLN A 176 15.11 0.98 -19.04
N ASN A 177 14.89 1.75 -17.96
CA ASN A 177 15.53 1.53 -16.67
C ASN A 177 14.73 0.63 -15.73
N VAL A 178 13.51 0.25 -16.09
CA VAL A 178 12.67 -0.65 -15.30
C VAL A 178 13.11 -2.09 -15.56
N ARG A 179 13.36 -2.84 -14.48
CA ARG A 179 13.90 -4.21 -14.53
C ARG A 179 12.86 -5.25 -14.22
N THR A 180 11.99 -4.94 -13.25
CA THR A 180 10.85 -5.77 -12.93
C THR A 180 9.66 -4.89 -12.61
N ALA A 181 8.48 -5.40 -12.86
CA ALA A 181 7.22 -4.78 -12.49
C ALA A 181 6.21 -5.84 -12.07
N GLY A 182 5.36 -5.47 -11.12
CA GLY A 182 4.26 -6.31 -10.75
C GLY A 182 3.48 -5.79 -9.57
N ILE A 183 2.59 -6.64 -9.10
CA ILE A 183 1.67 -6.37 -8.00
C ILE A 183 1.69 -7.57 -7.05
N GLY A 184 1.81 -7.29 -5.76
CA GLY A 184 1.83 -8.32 -4.72
C GLY A 184 0.66 -8.21 -3.75
N GLY A 185 0.43 -9.28 -3.00
CA GLY A 185 -0.65 -9.37 -2.01
C GLY A 185 -0.36 -8.68 -0.67
N ASP A 186 0.91 -8.49 -0.31
CA ASP A 186 1.29 -7.94 1.00
C ASP A 186 2.65 -7.22 0.99
N GLN A 187 2.91 -6.39 -0.03
CA GLN A 187 4.12 -5.58 -0.03
C GLN A 187 4.06 -4.44 0.99
N THR A 188 5.13 -4.28 1.77
CA THR A 188 5.30 -3.15 2.69
C THR A 188 6.58 -2.41 2.38
N SER A 189 6.45 -1.12 2.05
CA SER A 189 7.57 -0.23 1.71
C SER A 189 7.87 0.80 2.79
N ILE A 190 7.22 0.64 3.95
CA ILE A 190 7.46 1.35 5.19
C ILE A 190 7.68 0.28 6.26
N TYR A 191 8.79 0.36 6.97
CA TYR A 191 9.13 -0.63 7.99
C TYR A 191 8.70 -0.13 9.37
N VAL A 192 7.84 -0.89 10.03
CA VAL A 192 7.53 -0.72 11.46
C VAL A 192 7.74 -2.09 12.11
N VAL A 193 8.72 -2.18 13.02
CA VAL A 193 9.29 -3.39 13.64
C VAL A 193 8.24 -4.38 14.19
N MET A 194 7.04 -3.90 14.51
CA MET A 194 5.96 -4.69 15.15
C MET A 194 4.69 -4.82 14.28
N SER A 195 4.74 -4.48 12.98
CA SER A 195 3.54 -4.38 12.13
C SER A 195 3.30 -5.55 11.18
N ARG A 196 4.20 -6.54 11.14
CA ARG A 196 4.09 -7.69 10.22
C ARG A 196 3.54 -8.89 10.96
N THR A 197 2.22 -8.97 11.06
CA THR A 197 1.53 -10.23 11.39
C THR A 197 1.28 -11.02 10.11
N PHE A 198 1.23 -12.34 10.23
CA PHE A 198 0.86 -13.19 9.10
C PHE A 198 -0.56 -12.85 8.63
N GLN A 199 -0.76 -12.80 7.31
CA GLN A 199 -2.05 -12.60 6.67
C GLN A 199 -2.16 -13.51 5.45
N THR A 200 -3.34 -14.08 5.20
CA THR A 200 -3.57 -15.00 4.08
C THR A 200 -3.20 -14.40 2.71
N GLY A 201 -3.33 -13.08 2.55
CA GLY A 201 -2.90 -12.36 1.34
C GLY A 201 -1.42 -12.49 1.00
N GLN A 202 -0.56 -12.81 1.98
CA GLN A 202 0.88 -13.06 1.76
C GLN A 202 1.15 -14.30 0.90
N LEU A 203 0.19 -15.23 0.82
CA LEU A 203 0.30 -16.45 0.01
C LEU A 203 -0.14 -16.23 -1.44
N GLN A 204 -0.70 -15.06 -1.77
CA GLN A 204 -1.11 -14.76 -3.14
C GLN A 204 0.12 -14.60 -4.04
N LYS A 205 0.01 -15.14 -5.25
CA LYS A 205 1.09 -15.10 -6.24
C LYS A 205 1.39 -13.66 -6.62
N TRP A 206 2.67 -13.39 -6.85
CA TRP A 206 3.12 -12.16 -7.49
C TRP A 206 2.53 -12.10 -8.91
N LEU A 207 1.82 -11.02 -9.22
CA LEU A 207 1.41 -10.73 -10.58
C LEU A 207 2.59 -10.09 -11.31
N ASP A 208 3.32 -10.89 -12.08
CA ASP A 208 4.46 -10.43 -12.86
C ASP A 208 4.00 -9.71 -14.13
N LEU A 209 4.35 -8.43 -14.23
CA LEU A 209 4.07 -7.56 -15.36
C LEU A 209 5.34 -7.21 -16.15
N THR A 210 6.48 -7.79 -15.76
CA THR A 210 7.77 -7.58 -16.43
C THR A 210 7.73 -7.93 -17.92
N PRO A 211 7.09 -9.03 -18.38
CA PRO A 211 7.00 -9.34 -19.80
C PRO A 211 6.24 -8.28 -20.61
N GLN A 212 5.21 -7.67 -20.03
CA GLN A 212 4.41 -6.64 -20.68
C GLN A 212 5.23 -5.35 -20.87
N LEU A 213 6.05 -4.99 -19.88
CA LEU A 213 6.93 -3.82 -19.99
C LEU A 213 7.95 -3.93 -21.12
N ALA A 214 8.46 -5.14 -21.40
CA ALA A 214 9.45 -5.34 -22.45
C ALA A 214 8.94 -5.01 -23.87
N GLN A 215 7.62 -4.96 -24.04
CA GLN A 215 6.94 -4.70 -25.31
C GLN A 215 6.56 -3.22 -25.49
N LEU A 216 6.65 -2.40 -24.44
CA LEU A 216 6.18 -1.02 -24.48
C LEU A 216 7.21 -0.07 -25.09
N ALA A 217 6.74 0.80 -25.97
CA ALA A 217 7.49 1.94 -26.45
C ALA A 217 7.60 3.05 -25.36
N PRO A 218 8.55 4.00 -25.49
CA PRO A 218 8.55 5.21 -24.68
C PRO A 218 7.20 5.95 -24.75
N ASN A 219 6.73 6.49 -23.62
CA ASN A 219 5.41 7.12 -23.45
C ASN A 219 4.19 6.18 -23.60
N GLU A 220 4.38 4.93 -24.01
CA GLU A 220 3.29 3.97 -24.08
C GLU A 220 2.90 3.51 -22.66
N PRO A 221 1.62 3.60 -22.27
CA PRO A 221 1.19 3.23 -20.94
C PRO A 221 1.11 1.72 -20.76
N LEU A 222 1.60 1.22 -19.62
CA LEU A 222 1.25 -0.12 -19.14
C LEU A 222 -0.22 -0.11 -18.71
N GLN A 223 -1.04 -0.97 -19.31
CA GLN A 223 -2.46 -1.11 -19.02
C GLN A 223 -2.76 -2.51 -18.48
N LEU A 224 -3.61 -2.58 -17.46
CA LEU A 224 -3.98 -3.83 -16.82
C LEU A 224 -5.45 -3.77 -16.41
N GLU A 225 -6.26 -4.67 -16.95
CA GLU A 225 -7.66 -4.86 -16.56
C GLU A 225 -7.81 -6.18 -15.81
N ARG A 226 -8.54 -6.16 -14.69
CA ARG A 226 -8.80 -7.34 -13.85
C ARG A 226 -10.26 -7.34 -13.40
N ARG A 227 -10.87 -8.52 -13.32
CA ARG A 227 -12.26 -8.71 -12.88
C ARG A 227 -12.31 -9.74 -11.76
N TYR A 228 -13.13 -9.47 -10.74
CA TYR A 228 -13.25 -10.28 -9.53
C TYR A 228 -14.70 -10.54 -9.14
#